data_AF-A0A6L0XGZ6-F1
#
_entry.id   AF-A0A6L0XGZ6-F1
#
_cell.length_a   1.000
_cell.length_b   1.000
_cell.length_c   1.000
_cell.angle_alpha   90.00
_cell.angle_beta   90.00
_cell.angle_gamma   90.00
#
_symmetry.space_group_name_H-M   'P 1'
#
loop_
_entity.id
_entity.type
_entity.pdbx_description
1 polymer ?
#
loop_
_entity_poly.entity_id
_entity_poly.type
_entity_poly.pdbx_seq_one_letter_code
_entity_poly.pdbx_strand_id
1 'polypeptide(L)'
;MSSIAAKQVHRQQLLQPRLALPAGRTVSLEEGRRLAKFAHDEEDRLQSEATRLLEVKEASPVVLEENVSRRILLLRQKQNSKANVKAAVAYANRLHRKSAVQAEDVTKMREAASRVLRPSSSIGSASLKQRRQRAEQTKKQRQPKQGKKRH
;
A
#
# COMPACT_ATOMS: atom_id res chain seq x y z
N MET A 1 -66.14 -37.57 -26.26
CA MET A 1 -65.98 -36.11 -26.09
C MET A 1 -64.54 -35.64 -26.35
N SER A 2 -63.50 -36.32 -25.84
CA SER A 2 -62.08 -35.91 -25.92
C SER A 2 -61.46 -35.86 -27.34
N SER A 3 -61.97 -36.66 -28.29
CA SER A 3 -61.44 -36.71 -29.68
C SER A 3 -61.74 -35.44 -30.50
N ILE A 4 -62.89 -34.79 -30.27
CA ILE A 4 -63.28 -33.59 -31.03
C ILE A 4 -62.50 -32.36 -30.54
N ALA A 5 -62.36 -32.22 -29.22
CA ALA A 5 -61.57 -31.15 -28.62
C ALA A 5 -60.11 -31.20 -29.09
N ALA A 6 -59.49 -32.40 -29.10
CA ALA A 6 -58.14 -32.59 -29.61
C ALA A 6 -58.02 -32.19 -31.10
N LYS A 7 -58.99 -32.56 -31.94
CA LYS A 7 -59.03 -32.17 -33.36
C LYS A 7 -59.24 -30.66 -33.57
N GLN A 8 -59.97 -30.00 -32.69
CA GLN A 8 -60.14 -28.54 -32.74
C GLN A 8 -58.86 -27.82 -32.31
N VAL A 9 -58.22 -28.26 -31.22
CA VAL A 9 -56.93 -27.72 -30.77
C VAL A 9 -55.87 -27.89 -31.86
N HIS A 10 -55.81 -29.06 -32.50
CA HIS A 10 -54.85 -29.29 -33.59
C HIS A 10 -55.10 -28.37 -34.80
N ARG A 11 -56.37 -28.17 -35.19
CA ARG A 11 -56.72 -27.20 -36.23
C ARG A 11 -56.32 -25.78 -35.86
N GLN A 12 -56.54 -25.37 -34.62
CA GLN A 12 -56.13 -24.05 -34.14
C GLN A 12 -54.60 -23.89 -34.15
N GLN A 13 -53.83 -24.93 -33.78
CA GLN A 13 -52.37 -24.93 -33.85
C GLN A 13 -51.82 -24.82 -35.28
N LEU A 14 -52.53 -25.35 -36.28
CA LEU A 14 -52.16 -25.23 -37.70
C LEU A 14 -52.43 -23.82 -38.25
N LEU A 15 -53.43 -23.12 -37.71
CA LEU A 15 -53.77 -21.75 -38.11
C LEU A 15 -52.86 -20.68 -37.49
N GLN A 16 -52.00 -21.05 -36.53
CA GLN A 16 -51.07 -20.11 -35.94
C GLN A 16 -50.02 -19.64 -36.96
N PRO A 17 -49.58 -18.38 -36.87
CA PRO A 17 -48.52 -17.86 -37.74
C PRO A 17 -47.20 -18.58 -37.44
N ARG A 18 -46.56 -19.08 -38.50
CA ARG A 18 -45.33 -19.87 -38.45
C ARG A 18 -44.22 -19.20 -39.25
N LEU A 19 -42.99 -19.36 -38.77
CA LEU A 19 -41.78 -18.90 -39.43
C LEU A 19 -40.98 -20.12 -39.89
N ALA A 20 -40.50 -20.08 -41.14
CA ALA A 20 -39.58 -21.08 -41.66
C ALA A 20 -38.16 -20.70 -41.26
N LEU A 21 -37.48 -21.56 -40.51
CA LEU A 21 -36.08 -21.40 -40.17
C LEU A 21 -35.21 -21.87 -41.34
N PRO A 22 -33.99 -21.32 -41.52
CA PRO A 22 -33.06 -21.71 -42.58
C PRO A 22 -32.72 -23.20 -42.63
N ALA A 23 -32.83 -23.89 -41.48
CA ALA A 23 -32.64 -25.34 -41.36
C ALA A 23 -33.84 -26.18 -41.87
N GLY A 24 -34.81 -25.57 -42.56
CA GLY A 24 -35.99 -26.25 -43.10
C GLY A 24 -37.08 -26.57 -42.07
N ARG A 25 -36.89 -26.17 -40.80
CA ARG A 25 -37.88 -26.37 -39.73
C ARG A 25 -38.88 -25.24 -39.69
N THR A 26 -40.16 -25.54 -39.56
CA THR A 26 -41.20 -24.52 -39.28
C THR A 26 -41.47 -24.48 -37.78
N VAL A 27 -41.44 -23.28 -37.21
CA VAL A 27 -41.74 -23.03 -35.80
C VAL A 27 -42.83 -21.98 -35.69
N SER A 28 -43.68 -22.06 -34.67
CA SER A 28 -44.63 -20.98 -34.40
C SER A 28 -43.89 -19.70 -33.98
N LEU A 29 -44.49 -18.53 -34.25
CA LEU A 29 -43.90 -17.27 -33.80
C LEU A 29 -43.75 -17.20 -32.27
N GLU A 30 -44.67 -17.80 -31.52
CA GLU A 30 -44.59 -17.87 -30.06
C GLU A 30 -43.42 -18.72 -29.57
N GLU A 31 -43.21 -19.89 -30.17
CA GLU A 31 -42.03 -20.71 -29.89
C GLU A 31 -40.75 -19.95 -30.23
N GLY A 32 -40.72 -19.24 -31.37
CA GLY A 32 -39.59 -18.38 -31.75
C GLY A 32 -39.28 -17.32 -30.70
N ARG A 33 -40.32 -16.62 -30.19
CA ARG A 33 -40.15 -15.62 -29.11
C ARG A 33 -39.65 -16.25 -27.81
N ARG A 34 -40.13 -17.44 -27.45
CA ARG A 34 -39.67 -18.16 -26.26
C ARG A 34 -38.22 -18.59 -26.38
N LEU A 35 -37.81 -19.10 -27.54
CA LEU A 35 -36.43 -19.49 -27.82
C LEU A 35 -35.49 -18.28 -27.81
N ALA A 36 -35.90 -17.17 -28.44
CA ALA A 36 -35.11 -15.94 -28.42
C ALA A 36 -34.94 -15.39 -27.00
N LYS A 37 -36.00 -15.43 -26.18
CA LYS A 37 -35.92 -15.04 -24.76
C LYS A 37 -34.95 -15.94 -24.00
N PHE A 38 -35.04 -17.26 -24.20
CA PHE A 38 -34.12 -18.20 -23.55
C PHE A 38 -32.66 -17.95 -23.91
N ALA A 39 -32.36 -17.72 -25.19
CA ALA A 39 -31.00 -17.40 -25.63
C ALA A 39 -30.47 -16.11 -24.99
N HIS A 40 -31.31 -15.07 -24.89
CA HIS A 40 -30.92 -13.82 -24.26
C HIS A 40 -30.72 -13.96 -22.75
N ASP A 41 -31.62 -14.68 -22.06
CA ASP A 41 -31.49 -14.97 -20.63
C ASP A 41 -30.23 -15.80 -20.33
N GLU A 42 -29.83 -16.71 -21.23
CA GLU A 42 -28.57 -17.46 -21.13
C GLU A 42 -27.33 -16.59 -21.37
N GLU A 43 -27.36 -15.70 -22.37
CA GLU A 43 -26.28 -14.73 -22.60
C GLU A 43 -26.08 -13.82 -21.39
N ASP A 44 -27.16 -13.30 -20.81
CA ASP A 44 -27.12 -12.45 -19.61
C ASP A 44 -26.58 -13.20 -18.39
N ARG A 45 -26.95 -14.48 -18.24
CA ARG A 45 -26.40 -15.36 -17.19
C ARG A 45 -24.91 -15.59 -17.40
N LEU A 46 -24.47 -15.89 -18.62
CA LEU A 46 -23.05 -16.11 -18.93
C LEU A 46 -22.21 -14.84 -18.71
N GLN A 47 -22.74 -13.65 -19.07
CA GLN A 47 -22.08 -12.38 -18.78
C GLN A 47 -22.00 -12.11 -17.26
N SER A 48 -23.07 -12.43 -16.52
CA SER A 48 -23.10 -12.32 -15.07
C SER A 48 -22.15 -13.32 -14.38
N GLU A 49 -21.98 -14.52 -14.93
CA GLU A 49 -21.02 -15.50 -14.42
C GLU A 49 -19.58 -15.15 -14.77
N ALA A 50 -19.33 -14.63 -15.98
CA ALA A 50 -18.01 -14.17 -16.39
C ALA A 50 -17.52 -12.98 -15.52
N THR A 51 -18.43 -12.06 -15.19
CA THR A 51 -18.13 -10.95 -14.26
C THR A 51 -17.92 -11.44 -12.83
N ARG A 52 -18.73 -12.40 -12.34
CA ARG A 52 -18.51 -13.04 -11.02
C ARG A 52 -17.18 -13.79 -10.93
N LEU A 53 -16.75 -14.48 -11.98
CA LEU A 53 -15.45 -15.17 -12.00
C LEU A 53 -14.25 -14.19 -12.03
N LEU A 54 -14.43 -13.00 -12.59
CA LEU A 54 -13.45 -11.91 -12.52
C LEU A 54 -13.39 -11.29 -11.11
N GLU A 55 -14.52 -11.19 -10.40
CA GLU A 55 -14.57 -10.74 -9.00
C GLU A 55 -14.01 -11.79 -8.02
N VAL A 56 -14.13 -13.09 -8.30
CA VAL A 56 -13.53 -14.17 -7.49
C VAL A 56 -12.00 -14.26 -7.64
N LYS A 57 -11.38 -13.44 -8.50
CA LYS A 57 -9.93 -13.16 -8.43
C LYS A 57 -9.56 -12.15 -7.34
N GLU A 58 -10.44 -11.85 -6.39
CA GLU A 58 -10.01 -11.33 -5.10
C GLU A 58 -9.11 -12.35 -4.40
N ALA A 59 -7.96 -11.85 -3.97
CA ALA A 59 -6.83 -12.60 -3.46
C ALA A 59 -7.22 -13.66 -2.41
N SER A 60 -7.29 -14.92 -2.85
CA SER A 60 -7.18 -16.05 -1.93
C SER A 60 -5.82 -15.92 -1.21
N PRO A 61 -5.78 -15.83 0.13
CA PRO A 61 -4.53 -15.79 0.85
C PRO A 61 -3.87 -17.15 0.70
N VAL A 62 -2.95 -17.25 -0.28
CA VAL A 62 -2.03 -18.37 -0.36
C VAL A 62 -1.19 -18.31 0.91
N VAL A 63 -1.57 -19.11 1.92
CA VAL A 63 -0.82 -19.26 3.15
C VAL A 63 0.45 -20.02 2.80
N LEU A 64 1.51 -19.27 2.51
CA LEU A 64 2.84 -19.84 2.33
C LEU A 64 3.32 -20.37 3.67
N GLU A 65 3.92 -21.55 3.65
CA GLU A 65 4.66 -22.13 4.76
C GLU A 65 5.54 -21.07 5.44
N GLU A 66 5.63 -21.10 6.78
CA GLU A 66 6.30 -20.06 7.58
C GLU A 66 7.74 -19.77 7.11
N ASN A 67 8.44 -20.80 6.63
CA ASN A 67 9.81 -20.66 6.14
C ASN A 67 9.89 -19.89 4.83
N VAL A 68 8.91 -20.07 3.94
CA VAL A 68 8.85 -19.39 2.63
C VAL A 68 8.42 -17.94 2.82
N SER A 69 7.43 -17.68 3.67
CA SER A 69 6.99 -16.32 3.98
C SER A 69 8.07 -15.48 4.65
N ARG A 70 8.80 -16.02 5.64
CA ARG A 70 9.98 -15.37 6.26
C ARG A 70 11.05 -15.05 5.23
N ARG A 71 11.37 -15.99 4.33
CA ARG A 71 12.39 -15.78 3.29
C ARG A 71 11.99 -14.70 2.29
N ILE A 72 10.72 -14.64 1.88
CA ILE A 72 10.20 -13.59 0.98
C ILE A 72 10.25 -12.22 1.66
N LEU A 73 9.84 -12.12 2.93
CA LEU A 73 9.92 -10.88 3.69
C LEU A 73 11.37 -10.38 3.81
N LEU A 74 12.32 -11.27 4.10
CA LEU A 74 13.75 -10.93 4.15
C LEU A 74 14.29 -10.48 2.79
N LEU A 75 13.91 -11.14 1.69
CA LEU A 75 14.31 -10.72 0.35
C LEU A 75 13.76 -9.34 -0.01
N ARG A 76 12.49 -9.07 0.32
CA ARG A 76 11.88 -7.74 0.14
C ARG A 76 12.58 -6.69 0.99
N GLN A 77 12.94 -7.00 2.23
CA GLN A 77 13.70 -6.10 3.10
C GLN A 77 15.09 -5.80 2.52
N LYS A 78 15.78 -6.82 1.98
CA LYS A 78 17.09 -6.67 1.33
C LYS A 78 17.01 -5.76 0.09
N GLN A 79 15.98 -5.96 -0.75
CA GLN A 79 15.74 -5.15 -1.95
C GLN A 79 15.37 -3.70 -1.60
N ASN A 80 14.62 -3.49 -0.50
CA ASN A 80 14.17 -2.16 -0.06
C ASN A 80 15.17 -1.39 0.81
N SER A 81 16.42 -1.85 0.95
CA SER A 81 17.46 -1.18 1.75
C SER A 81 17.63 0.31 1.37
N LYS A 82 17.67 0.63 0.07
CA LYS A 82 17.77 2.02 -0.41
C LYS A 82 16.54 2.87 -0.06
N ALA A 83 15.35 2.29 -0.15
CA ALA A 83 14.10 2.97 0.20
C ALA A 83 14.02 3.25 1.71
N ASN A 84 14.45 2.29 2.54
CA ASN A 84 14.51 2.43 3.99
C ASN A 84 15.51 3.51 4.42
N VAL A 85 16.70 3.56 3.79
CA VAL A 85 17.67 4.63 4.04
C VAL A 85 17.09 6.00 3.66
N LYS A 86 16.42 6.11 2.50
CA LYS A 86 15.78 7.36 2.06
C LYS A 86 14.68 7.80 3.03
N ALA A 87 13.87 6.87 3.52
CA ALA A 87 12.82 7.15 4.51
C ALA A 87 13.41 7.57 5.87
N ALA A 88 14.46 6.89 6.34
CA ALA A 88 15.16 7.24 7.57
C ALA A 88 15.79 8.63 7.49
N VAL A 89 16.45 8.96 6.38
CA VAL A 89 17.02 10.29 6.13
C VAL A 89 15.92 11.35 6.06
N ALA A 90 14.81 11.07 5.36
CA ALA A 90 13.68 12.01 5.29
C ALA A 90 13.05 12.26 6.67
N TYR A 91 12.92 11.22 7.51
CA TYR A 91 12.41 11.34 8.87
C TYR A 91 13.35 12.14 9.78
N ALA A 92 14.65 11.86 9.72
CA ALA A 92 15.65 12.64 10.45
C ALA A 92 15.62 14.12 10.03
N ASN A 93 15.56 14.39 8.72
CA ASN A 93 15.43 15.76 8.21
C ASN A 93 14.12 16.43 8.65
N ARG A 94 13.02 15.68 8.77
CA ARG A 94 11.74 16.19 9.29
C ARG A 94 11.84 16.54 10.78
N LEU A 95 12.54 15.74 11.57
CA LEU A 95 12.82 16.05 12.98
C LEU A 95 13.72 17.27 13.11
N HIS A 96 14.78 17.36 12.31
CA HIS A 96 15.66 18.54 12.29
C HIS A 96 14.92 19.81 11.86
N ARG A 97 13.94 19.73 10.94
CA ARG A 97 13.10 20.89 10.60
C ARG A 97 12.20 21.35 11.74
N LYS A 98 11.83 20.47 12.67
CA LYS A 98 11.04 20.83 13.87
C LYS A 98 11.89 21.41 14.99
N SER A 99 13.18 21.07 15.05
CA SER A 99 14.15 21.62 16.01
C SER A 99 15.07 22.68 15.42
N ALA A 100 14.88 23.05 14.15
CA ALA A 100 15.67 24.07 13.48
C ALA A 100 15.39 25.41 14.15
N VAL A 101 16.39 25.88 14.89
CA VAL A 101 16.55 27.27 15.31
C VAL A 101 16.23 28.14 14.09
N GLN A 102 15.24 29.02 14.21
CA GLN A 102 14.79 29.84 13.08
C GLN A 102 15.98 30.62 12.53
N ALA A 103 16.00 30.91 11.22
CA ALA A 103 17.12 31.62 10.59
C ALA A 103 17.47 32.94 11.30
N GLU A 104 16.47 33.59 11.90
CA GLU A 104 16.61 34.80 12.72
C GLU A 104 17.31 34.57 14.07
N ASP A 105 17.18 33.38 14.64
CA ASP A 105 17.85 33.03 15.89
C ASP A 105 19.30 32.60 15.64
N VAL A 106 19.61 32.09 14.44
CA VAL A 106 20.98 31.77 14.03
C VAL A 106 21.84 33.04 13.97
N THR A 107 21.31 34.15 13.44
CA THR A 107 22.04 35.43 13.39
C THR A 107 22.24 36.00 14.79
N LYS A 108 21.19 35.98 15.64
CA LYS A 108 21.28 36.40 17.06
C LYS A 108 22.27 35.57 17.85
N MET A 109 22.30 34.24 17.65
CA MET A 109 23.28 33.35 18.28
C MET A 109 24.71 33.63 17.79
N ARG A 110 24.89 33.92 16.50
CA ARG A 110 26.21 34.26 15.94
C ARG A 110 26.72 35.60 16.47
N GLU A 111 25.85 36.59 16.63
CA GLU A 111 26.17 37.87 17.26
C GLU A 111 26.46 37.73 18.77
N ALA A 112 25.69 36.92 19.48
CA ALA A 112 25.94 36.64 20.90
C ALA A 112 27.27 35.90 21.10
N ALA A 113 27.56 34.89 20.27
CA ALA A 113 28.81 34.15 20.30
C ALA A 113 30.01 35.05 19.95
N SER A 114 29.88 35.94 18.96
CA SER A 114 30.94 36.88 18.59
C SER A 114 31.21 37.92 19.69
N ARG A 115 30.18 38.34 20.44
CA ARG A 115 30.33 39.21 21.62
C ARG A 115 31.08 38.52 22.77
N VAL A 116 30.78 37.25 23.04
CA VAL A 116 31.43 36.47 24.12
C VAL A 116 32.85 36.06 23.75
N LEU A 117 33.11 35.73 22.49
CA LEU A 117 34.42 35.32 22.00
C LEU A 117 35.32 36.49 21.61
N ARG A 118 34.83 37.73 21.67
CA ARG A 118 35.62 38.91 21.32
C ARG A 118 36.80 39.02 22.30
N PRO A 119 38.05 39.07 21.80
CA PRO A 119 39.26 39.17 22.64
C PRO A 119 39.27 40.41 23.55
N SER A 120 38.55 41.47 23.17
CA SER A 120 38.42 42.71 23.92
C SER A 120 37.29 42.72 24.96
N SER A 121 36.46 41.66 25.05
CA SER A 121 35.42 41.57 26.07
C SER A 121 35.99 41.00 27.37
N SER A 122 36.12 41.85 28.39
CA SER A 122 36.64 41.47 29.71
C SER A 122 35.79 40.37 30.40
N ILE A 123 34.50 40.29 30.06
CA ILE A 123 33.52 39.38 30.66
C ILE A 123 33.63 37.95 30.09
N GLY A 124 33.88 37.80 28.80
CA GLY A 124 33.93 36.48 28.13
C GLY A 124 35.23 35.72 28.39
N SER A 125 36.36 36.43 28.42
CA SER A 125 37.68 35.81 28.57
C SER A 125 37.97 35.28 29.98
N ALA A 126 37.51 35.98 31.03
CA ALA A 126 37.71 35.59 32.42
C ALA A 126 36.92 34.32 32.78
N SER A 127 35.65 34.27 32.43
CA SER A 127 34.78 33.12 32.69
C SER A 127 35.22 31.87 31.90
N LEU A 128 35.70 32.05 30.66
CA LEU A 128 36.21 30.95 29.84
C LEU A 128 37.53 30.38 30.38
N LYS A 129 38.43 31.24 30.89
CA LYS A 129 39.66 30.81 31.58
C LYS A 129 39.34 30.02 32.86
N GLN A 130 38.43 30.52 33.70
CA GLN A 130 38.03 29.84 34.94
C GLN A 130 37.35 28.49 34.67
N ARG A 131 36.58 28.37 33.58
CA ARG A 131 35.97 27.10 33.17
C ARG A 131 37.01 26.11 32.64
N ARG A 132 38.01 26.55 31.88
CA ARG A 132 39.13 25.68 31.44
C ARG A 132 39.90 25.12 32.64
N GLN A 133 40.20 25.95 33.63
CA GLN A 133 40.88 25.51 34.85
C GLN A 133 40.08 24.43 35.61
N ARG A 134 38.76 24.60 35.75
CA ARG A 134 37.90 23.57 36.38
C ARG A 134 37.85 22.26 35.58
N ALA A 135 37.84 22.33 34.25
CA ALA A 135 37.81 21.13 33.40
C ALA A 135 39.15 20.35 33.40
N GLU A 136 40.28 21.04 33.55
CA GLU A 136 41.58 20.37 33.70
C GLU A 136 41.72 19.66 35.05
N GLN A 137 41.16 20.23 36.12
CA GLN A 137 41.16 19.60 37.44
C GLN A 137 40.39 18.28 37.47
N THR A 138 39.26 18.19 36.75
CA THR A 138 38.44 16.96 36.72
C THR A 138 39.03 15.87 35.82
N LYS A 139 39.78 16.22 34.76
CA LYS A 139 40.48 15.23 33.93
C LYS A 139 41.64 14.54 34.67
N LYS A 140 42.34 15.24 35.56
CA LYS A 140 43.44 14.64 36.35
C LYS A 140 42.95 13.57 37.35
N GLN A 141 41.68 13.61 37.76
CA GLN A 141 41.12 12.64 38.71
C GLN A 141 40.57 11.37 38.05
N ARG A 142 40.37 11.35 36.72
CA ARG A 142 39.80 10.21 35.97
C ARG A 142 40.83 9.49 35.08
N GLN A 143 42.04 9.26 35.57
CA GLN A 143 42.92 8.28 34.92
C GLN A 143 42.49 6.85 35.30
N PRO A 144 42.13 5.98 34.34
CA PRO A 144 41.85 4.59 34.62
C PRO A 144 43.18 3.86 34.88
N LYS A 145 43.35 3.29 36.08
CA LYS A 145 44.41 2.30 36.33
C LYS A 145 44.23 1.15 35.35
N GLN A 146 45.18 0.98 34.45
CA GLN A 146 45.20 -0.08 33.44
C GLN A 146 45.07 -1.46 34.12
N GLY A 147 44.10 -2.26 33.66
CA GLY A 147 43.82 -3.59 34.19
C GLY A 147 44.98 -4.56 33.93
N LYS A 148 45.42 -5.24 34.99
CA LYS A 148 46.28 -6.42 34.92
C LYS A 148 45.61 -7.50 34.05
N LYS A 149 46.24 -7.87 32.93
CA LYS A 149 45.98 -9.14 32.25
C LYS A 149 46.41 -10.29 33.17
N ARG A 150 45.51 -11.22 33.44
CA ARG A 150 45.81 -12.51 34.08
C ARG A 150 46.21 -13.49 32.96
N HIS A 151 47.38 -14.09 33.12
CA HIS A 151 47.79 -15.32 32.42
C HIS A 151 47.27 -16.53 33.19
#